data_AF-A0A022QB19-F1
#
_entry.id   AF-A0A022QB19-F1
#
_cell.length_a   1.000
_cell.length_b   1.000
_cell.length_c   1.000
_cell.angle_alpha   90.00
_cell.angle_beta   90.00
_cell.angle_gamma   90.00
#
_symmetry.space_group_name_H-M   'P 1'
#
loop_
_entity.id
_entity.type
_entity.pdbx_description
1 polymer ?
#
loop_
_entity_poly.entity_id
_entity_poly.type
_entity_poly.pdbx_seq_one_letter_code
_entity_poly.pdbx_strand_id
1 'polypeptide(L)' 'MKKIMVLAALVVMLVSIKTGMAATYTVGAPGGSWDRTTDFATWASSKTFSVGDTL' A
#
# COMPACT_ATOMS: atom_id res chain seq x y z
N MET A 1 21.15 -32.45 -10.16
CA MET A 1 21.10 -31.13 -10.82
C MET A 1 19.67 -30.68 -11.12
N LYS A 2 18.86 -31.40 -11.92
CA LYS A 2 17.46 -31.02 -12.24
C LYS A 2 16.57 -30.74 -11.00
N LYS A 3 16.62 -31.60 -9.97
CA LYS A 3 15.82 -31.45 -8.73
C LYS A 3 16.14 -30.15 -7.96
N ILE A 4 17.42 -29.78 -7.91
CA ILE A 4 17.90 -28.56 -7.23
C ILE A 4 17.39 -27.31 -7.96
N MET A 5 17.39 -27.32 -9.31
CA MET A 5 16.84 -26.24 -10.11
C MET A 5 15.34 -26.05 -9.90
N VAL A 6 14.57 -27.13 -9.82
CA VAL A 6 13.12 -27.06 -9.55
C VAL A 6 12.84 -26.48 -8.17
N LEU A 7 13.60 -26.89 -7.15
CA LEU A 7 13.50 -26.32 -5.80
C LEU A 7 13.84 -24.82 -5.79
N ALA A 8 14.91 -24.41 -6.48
CA ALA A 8 15.28 -23.00 -6.59
C ALA A 8 14.19 -22.15 -7.27
N ALA A 9 13.58 -22.66 -8.34
CA ALA A 9 12.48 -21.97 -9.03
C ALA A 9 11.24 -21.80 -8.14
N LEU A 10 10.89 -22.82 -7.34
CA LEU A 10 9.76 -22.75 -6.40
C LEU A 10 10.02 -21.71 -5.30
N VAL A 11 11.25 -21.64 -4.76
CA VAL A 11 11.62 -20.64 -3.76
C VAL A 11 11.50 -19.23 -4.34
N VAL A 12 12.00 -19.00 -5.56
CA VAL A 12 11.86 -17.70 -6.25
C VAL A 12 10.39 -17.33 -6.44
N MET A 13 9.53 -18.28 -6.81
CA MET A 13 8.10 -18.03 -6.99
C MET A 13 7.42 -17.63 -5.67
N LEU A 14 7.74 -18.31 -4.55
CA LEU A 14 7.17 -18.00 -3.25
C LEU A 14 7.55 -16.61 -2.73
N VAL A 15 8.80 -16.17 -2.95
CA VAL A 15 9.25 -14.83 -2.53
C VAL A 15 8.80 -13.71 -3.47
N SER A 16 8.28 -14.05 -4.65
CA SER A 16 7.81 -13.07 -5.65
C SER A 16 6.38 -12.60 -5.40
N ILE A 17 5.67 -13.18 -4.43
CA ILE A 17 4.30 -12.78 -4.10
C ILE A 17 4.33 -11.45 -3.33
N LYS A 18 4.01 -10.37 -4.04
CA LYS A 18 3.72 -9.06 -3.42
C LYS A 18 2.28 -9.09 -2.90
N THR A 19 2.11 -9.12 -1.59
CA THR A 19 0.79 -8.90 -0.97
C THR A 19 0.50 -7.41 -0.96
N GLY A 20 -0.60 -6.98 -1.58
CA GLY A 20 -1.12 -5.63 -1.43
C GLY A 20 -1.79 -5.49 -0.07
N MET A 21 -1.22 -4.66 0.81
CA MET A 21 -1.87 -4.29 2.07
C MET A 21 -2.68 -3.02 1.82
N ALA A 22 -3.99 -3.07 2.11
CA ALA A 22 -4.83 -1.87 2.10
C ALA A 22 -4.38 -0.92 3.21
N ALA A 23 -4.32 0.37 2.89
CA ALA A 23 -4.02 1.43 3.84
C ALA A 23 -5.30 2.02 4.43
N THR A 24 -5.21 2.50 5.67
CA THR A 24 -6.24 3.35 6.30
C THR A 24 -5.67 4.74 6.48
N TYR A 25 -6.34 5.75 5.93
CA TYR A 25 -5.91 7.14 6.00
C TYR A 25 -6.89 7.99 6.80
N THR A 26 -6.50 8.46 7.97
CA THR A 26 -7.29 9.49 8.66
C THR A 26 -7.30 10.78 7.84
N VAL A 27 -8.49 11.20 7.40
CA VAL A 27 -8.60 12.38 6.53
C VAL A 27 -8.17 13.66 7.24
N GLY A 28 -7.33 14.44 6.57
CA GLY A 28 -6.72 15.67 7.12
C GLY A 28 -5.46 15.43 7.96
N ALA A 29 -5.24 14.22 8.49
CA ALA A 29 -4.07 13.92 9.30
C ALA A 29 -2.76 13.91 8.48
N PRO A 30 -1.61 14.25 9.10
CA PRO A 30 -1.44 14.62 10.52
C PRO A 30 -1.65 16.11 10.83
N GLY A 31 -1.76 16.98 9.80
CA GLY A 31 -1.72 18.44 9.97
C GLY A 31 -3.09 19.11 10.11
N GLY A 32 -4.18 18.37 9.99
CA GLY A 32 -5.55 18.86 10.05
C GLY A 32 -6.52 17.79 10.53
N SER A 33 -7.82 18.09 10.43
CA SER A 33 -8.89 17.17 10.80
C SER A 33 -10.02 17.23 9.76
N TRP A 34 -11.08 16.45 9.95
CA TRP A 34 -12.25 16.54 9.09
C TRP A 34 -13.08 17.79 9.47
N ASP A 35 -12.63 18.95 8.98
CA ASP A 35 -13.19 20.26 9.28
C ASP A 35 -13.18 21.19 8.05
N ARG A 36 -13.70 22.41 8.20
CA ARG A 36 -13.77 23.42 7.13
C ARG A 36 -12.47 24.20 6.93
N THR A 37 -11.47 24.01 7.79
CA THR A 37 -10.23 24.79 7.80
C THR A 37 -9.05 24.04 7.18
N THR A 38 -9.18 22.71 7.07
CA THR A 38 -8.15 21.83 6.50
C THR A 38 -8.11 21.95 4.98
N ASP A 39 -6.91 22.14 4.42
CA ASP A 39 -6.69 22.08 2.98
C ASP A 39 -6.66 20.61 2.51
N PHE A 40 -7.83 20.11 2.12
CA PHE A 40 -7.96 18.73 1.64
C PHE A 40 -7.32 18.48 0.28
N ALA A 41 -7.11 19.51 -0.54
CA ALA A 41 -6.45 19.33 -1.84
C ALA A 41 -4.96 19.02 -1.63
N THR A 42 -4.30 19.76 -0.74
CA THR A 42 -2.92 19.49 -0.33
C THR A 42 -2.81 18.14 0.40
N TRP A 43 -3.75 17.81 1.28
CA TRP A 43 -3.75 16.50 1.94
C TRP A 43 -3.90 15.34 0.94
N ALA A 44 -4.88 15.39 0.03
CA ALA A 44 -5.15 14.31 -0.91
C ALA A 44 -4.01 14.11 -1.91
N SER A 45 -3.42 15.20 -2.41
CA SER A 45 -2.27 15.14 -3.32
C SER A 45 -0.99 14.59 -2.67
N SER A 46 -0.91 14.60 -1.33
CA SER A 46 0.20 14.00 -0.58
C SER A 46 0.10 12.47 -0.42
N LYS A 47 -1.02 11.85 -0.82
CA LYS A 47 -1.26 10.40 -0.67
C LYS A 47 -1.23 9.68 -2.02
N THR A 48 -0.98 8.38 -1.98
CA THR A 48 -1.17 7.48 -3.12
C THR A 48 -2.24 6.48 -2.74
N PHE A 49 -3.42 6.60 -3.34
CA PHE A 49 -4.54 5.71 -3.07
C PHE A 49 -4.50 4.49 -4.00
N SER A 50 -4.71 3.32 -3.42
CA SER A 50 -4.84 2.04 -4.12
C SER A 50 -6.24 1.47 -3.91
N VAL A 51 -6.67 0.60 -4.83
CA VAL A 51 -7.94 -0.12 -4.66
C VAL A 51 -7.86 -0.98 -3.40
N GLY A 52 -8.84 -0.83 -2.52
CA GLY A 52 -8.91 -1.52 -1.23
C GLY A 52 -8.61 -0.63 -0.03
N ASP A 53 -8.05 0.57 -0.22
CA ASP A 53 -7.79 1.52 0.86
C ASP A 53 -9.08 2.07 1.49
N THR A 54 -8.98 2.54 2.74
CA THR A 54 -10.07 3.16 3.51
C THR A 54 -9.66 4.55 4.01
N LEU A 55 -10.64 5.44 4.15
CA LEU A 55 -10.50 6.78 4.71
C LEU A 55 -11.22 6.89 6.06
#